data_AF-A0A383DBS2-F1
#
_entry.id   AF-A0A383DBS2-F1
#
_cell.length_a   1.000
_cell.length_b   1.000
_cell.length_c   1.000
_cell.angle_alpha   90.00
_cell.angle_beta   90.00
_cell.angle_gamma   90.00
#
_symmetry.space_group_name_H-M   'P 1'
#
loop_
_entity.id
_entity.type
_entity.pdbx_description
1 polymer ?
#
loop_
_entity_poly.entity_id
_entity_poly.type
_entity_poly.pdbx_seq_one_letter_code
_entity_poly.pdbx_strand_id
1 'polypeptide(L)'
;VINAMFNALSGMVSSAQKLQNSANNLVSLGRDKVTVIDNPGLGSDLNSTKASKKVDISKEIVHQVTAQAEFKANAKVILTADETIGTILNIKS
;
A
#
# COMPACT_ATOMS: atom_id res chain seq x y z
N VAL A 1 24.52 8.76 8.98
CA VAL A 1 23.48 9.49 8.21
C VAL A 1 23.14 8.78 6.89
N ILE A 2 24.10 8.56 5.97
CA ILE A 2 23.85 7.91 4.67
C ILE A 2 23.16 6.54 4.77
N ASN A 3 23.67 5.64 5.63
CA ASN A 3 23.06 4.31 5.82
C ASN A 3 21.62 4.38 6.37
N ALA A 4 21.32 5.37 7.22
CA ALA A 4 19.97 5.57 7.74
C ALA A 4 19.00 6.05 6.66
N MET A 5 19.46 6.95 5.77
CA MET A 5 18.67 7.39 4.61
C MET A 5 18.42 6.24 3.63
N PHE A 6 19.42 5.40 3.36
CA PHE A 6 19.26 4.22 2.51
C PHE A 6 18.20 3.27 3.07
N ASN A 7 18.30 2.94 4.37
CA ASN A 7 17.31 2.09 5.04
C ASN A 7 15.90 2.71 5.04
N ALA A 8 15.80 4.02 5.28
CA ALA A 8 14.53 4.74 5.22
C ALA A 8 13.93 4.73 3.81
N LEU A 9 14.76 4.90 2.78
CA LEU A 9 14.32 4.81 1.38
C LEU A 9 13.82 3.40 1.04
N SER A 10 14.56 2.36 1.42
CA SER A 10 14.10 0.97 1.27
C SER A 10 12.77 0.73 2.02
N GLY A 11 12.62 1.28 3.22
CA GLY A 11 11.39 1.23 4.00
C GLY A 11 10.20 1.92 3.31
N MET A 12 10.42 3.08 2.69
CA MET A 12 9.40 3.77 1.89
C MET A 12 8.99 2.94 0.67
N VAL A 13 9.94 2.35 -0.06
CA VAL A 13 9.64 1.49 -1.21
C VAL A 13 8.79 0.28 -0.77
N SER A 14 9.15 -0.36 0.35
CA SER A 14 8.36 -1.46 0.91
C SER A 14 6.94 -1.02 1.29
N SER A 15 6.81 0.14 1.93
CA SER A 15 5.51 0.71 2.32
C SER A 15 4.65 1.05 1.09
N ALA A 16 5.25 1.60 0.04
CA ALA A 16 4.56 1.87 -1.22
C ALA A 16 4.08 0.57 -1.90
N GLN A 17 4.88 -0.50 -1.86
CA GLN A 17 4.45 -1.80 -2.37
C GLN A 17 3.27 -2.37 -1.57
N LYS A 18 3.26 -2.21 -0.23
CA LYS A 18 2.12 -2.61 0.61
C LYS A 18 0.85 -1.86 0.20
N LEU A 19 0.95 -0.54 -0.04
CA LEU A 19 -0.18 0.28 -0.52
C LEU A 19 -0.68 -0.20 -1.90
N GLN A 20 0.23 -0.47 -2.83
CA GLN A 20 -0.11 -0.96 -4.17
C GLN A 20 -0.82 -2.31 -4.13
N ASN A 21 -0.28 -3.25 -3.33
CA ASN A 21 -0.90 -4.55 -3.13
C ASN A 21 -2.31 -4.41 -2.56
N SER A 22 -2.46 -3.45 -1.64
CA SER A 22 -3.74 -3.21 -1.00
C SER A 22 -4.79 -2.63 -1.96
N ALA A 23 -4.40 -1.63 -2.75
CA ALA A 23 -5.25 -1.08 -3.80
C ALA A 23 -5.71 -2.16 -4.79
N ASN A 24 -4.82 -3.08 -5.17
CA ASN A 24 -5.14 -4.18 -6.07
C ASN A 24 -6.20 -5.15 -5.49
N ASN A 25 -6.14 -5.45 -4.19
CA ASN A 25 -7.16 -6.28 -3.55
C ASN A 25 -8.52 -5.56 -3.50
N LEU A 26 -8.56 -4.24 -3.23
CA LEU A 26 -9.82 -3.47 -3.27
C LEU A 26 -10.43 -3.41 -4.67
N VAL A 27 -9.62 -3.27 -5.72
CA VAL A 27 -10.11 -3.30 -7.11
C VAL A 27 -10.66 -4.68 -7.49
N SER A 28 -10.08 -5.78 -6.97
CA SER A 28 -10.64 -7.12 -7.19
C SER A 28 -12.05 -7.28 -6.60
N LEU A 29 -12.36 -6.65 -5.46
CA LEU A 29 -13.72 -6.63 -4.90
C LEU A 29 -14.73 -5.92 -5.80
N GLY A 30 -14.35 -4.77 -6.35
CA GLY A 30 -15.22 -3.97 -7.23
C GLY A 30 -15.55 -4.68 -8.54
N ARG A 31 -14.61 -5.48 -9.07
CA ARG A 31 -14.81 -6.27 -10.29
C ARG A 31 -15.61 -7.56 -10.05
N ASP A 32 -15.50 -8.19 -8.87
CA ASP A 32 -16.29 -9.40 -8.54
C ASP A 32 -17.79 -9.10 -8.36
N LYS A 33 -18.15 -7.84 -8.07
CA LYS A 33 -19.54 -7.39 -7.91
C LYS A 33 -20.27 -7.00 -9.21
N VAL A 34 -19.57 -6.97 -10.36
CA VAL A 34 -20.17 -6.64 -11.67
C VAL A 34 -20.13 -7.87 -12.58
N THR A 35 -20.72 -8.98 -12.13
CA THR A 35 -21.41 -9.90 -13.03
C THR A 35 -22.88 -9.55 -12.93
N VAL A 36 -23.29 -8.57 -13.73
CA VAL A 36 -24.71 -8.28 -13.92
C VAL A 36 -25.32 -9.53 -14.56
N ILE A 37 -26.18 -10.22 -13.83
CA ILE A 37 -26.99 -11.33 -14.36
C ILE A 37 -28.13 -10.68 -15.17
N ASP A 38 -27.86 -10.35 -16.42
CA ASP A 38 -28.87 -9.87 -17.37
C ASP A 38 -29.57 -11.05 -18.08
N ASN A 39 -29.99 -12.09 -17.36
CA ASN A 39 -30.86 -13.13 -17.95
C ASN A 39 -31.72 -13.83 -16.87
N PRO A 40 -33.07 -13.69 -16.90
CA PRO A 40 -33.97 -14.25 -15.90
C PRO A 40 -34.27 -15.75 -16.10
N GLY A 41 -33.37 -16.53 -16.69
CA GLY A 41 -33.70 -17.90 -17.05
C GLY A 41 -32.55 -18.79 -17.49
N LEU A 42 -31.46 -18.89 -16.71
CA LEU A 42 -30.57 -20.04 -16.83
C LEU A 42 -30.04 -20.44 -15.46
N GLY A 43 -30.16 -21.73 -15.17
CA GLY A 43 -29.89 -22.33 -13.89
C GLY A 43 -28.48 -22.07 -13.37
N SER A 44 -28.42 -22.08 -12.05
CA SER A 44 -27.28 -22.28 -11.16
C SER A 44 -26.23 -23.25 -11.72
N ASP A 45 -25.42 -22.82 -12.69
CA ASP A 45 -24.16 -23.48 -12.99
C ASP A 45 -23.09 -22.85 -12.12
N LEU A 46 -23.06 -23.38 -10.89
CA LEU A 46 -22.18 -23.07 -9.78
C LEU A 46 -20.72 -23.51 -10.08
N ASN A 47 -20.24 -23.22 -11.30
CA ASN A 47 -18.93 -23.64 -11.82
C ASN A 47 -17.95 -22.47 -11.96
N SER A 48 -18.10 -21.42 -11.13
CA SER A 48 -17.02 -20.47 -10.91
C SER A 48 -16.09 -21.00 -9.82
N THR A 49 -15.24 -21.97 -10.17
CA THR A 49 -14.04 -22.33 -9.41
C THR A 49 -12.98 -21.23 -9.56
N LYS A 50 -13.37 -19.97 -9.41
CA LYS A 50 -12.46 -18.91 -9.02
C LYS A 50 -12.65 -18.78 -7.54
N ALA A 51 -11.64 -19.20 -6.77
CA ALA A 51 -11.55 -18.87 -5.37
C ALA A 51 -11.62 -17.34 -5.26
N SER A 52 -12.83 -16.77 -5.12
CA SER A 52 -13.04 -15.36 -4.82
C SER A 52 -12.31 -15.15 -3.51
N LYS A 53 -11.09 -14.60 -3.61
CA LYS A 53 -10.29 -14.22 -2.47
C LYS A 53 -11.19 -13.27 -1.69
N LYS A 54 -11.77 -13.74 -0.59
CA LYS A 54 -12.67 -12.95 0.23
C LYS A 54 -11.83 -11.84 0.84
N VAL A 55 -11.79 -10.69 0.17
CA VAL A 55 -11.04 -9.53 0.64
C VAL A 55 -11.87 -8.90 1.76
N ASP A 56 -11.28 -8.82 2.95
CA ASP A 56 -11.85 -8.11 4.08
C ASP A 56 -11.44 -6.63 3.98
N ILE A 57 -12.41 -5.76 3.70
CA ILE A 57 -12.20 -4.32 3.52
C ILE A 57 -11.64 -3.69 4.81
N SER A 58 -12.11 -4.14 5.98
CA SER A 58 -11.65 -3.59 7.26
C SER A 58 -10.18 -3.92 7.50
N LYS A 59 -9.78 -5.16 7.19
CA LYS A 59 -8.37 -5.58 7.22
C LYS A 59 -7.53 -4.74 6.27
N GLU A 60 -8.07 -4.45 5.10
CA GLU A 60 -7.31 -3.72 4.09
C GLU A 60 -7.14 -2.23 4.41
N ILE A 61 -8.15 -1.58 4.96
CA ILE A 61 -8.02 -0.22 5.48
C ILE A 61 -6.91 -0.16 6.55
N VAL A 62 -6.87 -1.13 7.45
CA VAL A 62 -5.81 -1.22 8.47
C VAL A 62 -4.42 -1.38 7.83
N HIS A 63 -4.29 -2.21 6.78
CA HIS A 63 -3.04 -2.34 6.05
C HIS A 63 -2.62 -1.02 5.38
N GLN A 64 -3.55 -0.26 4.79
CA GLN A 64 -3.25 1.05 4.20
C GLN A 64 -2.79 2.06 5.24
N VAL A 65 -3.51 2.16 6.36
CA VAL A 65 -3.15 3.06 7.46
C VAL A 65 -1.78 2.71 8.01
N THR A 66 -1.50 1.42 8.20
CA THR A 66 -0.20 0.94 8.68
C THR A 66 0.91 1.30 7.70
N ALA A 67 0.74 1.00 6.41
CA ALA A 67 1.73 1.31 5.38
C ALA A 67 1.94 2.82 5.22
N GLN A 68 0.89 3.64 5.36
CA GLN A 68 1.03 5.09 5.35
C GLN A 68 1.84 5.61 6.56
N ALA A 69 1.60 5.04 7.75
CA ALA A 69 2.36 5.38 8.94
C ALA A 69 3.84 5.00 8.80
N GLU A 70 4.14 3.80 8.29
CA GLU A 70 5.50 3.34 7.99
C GLU A 70 6.20 4.25 6.96
N PHE A 71 5.48 4.63 5.89
CA PHE A 71 6.01 5.56 4.88
C PHE A 71 6.37 6.91 5.52
N LYS A 72 5.46 7.47 6.33
CA LYS A 72 5.66 8.77 7.00
C LYS A 72 6.82 8.73 8.00
N ALA A 73 6.97 7.63 8.73
CA ALA A 73 8.08 7.45 9.67
C ALA A 73 9.43 7.45 8.94
N ASN A 74 9.53 6.72 7.83
CA ASN A 74 10.74 6.69 7.01
C ASN A 74 11.03 8.06 6.35
N ALA A 75 10.01 8.76 5.86
CA ALA A 75 10.16 10.10 5.31
C ALA A 75 10.72 11.08 6.35
N LYS A 76 10.29 10.98 7.62
CA LYS A 76 10.81 11.82 8.71
C LYS A 76 12.31 11.61 8.95
N VAL A 77 12.80 10.37 8.86
CA VAL A 77 14.24 10.07 8.99
C VAL A 77 15.05 10.80 7.91
N ILE A 78 14.54 10.85 6.68
CA ILE A 78 15.21 11.53 5.56
C ILE A 78 15.20 13.04 5.77
N LEU A 79 14.08 13.63 6.19
CA LEU A 79 13.99 15.05 6.49
C LEU A 79 14.99 15.47 7.58
N THR A 80 15.06 14.71 8.68
CA THR A 80 16.03 14.99 9.75
C THR A 80 17.47 14.83 9.26
N ALA A 81 17.74 13.85 8.38
CA ALA A 81 19.06 13.70 7.78
C ALA A 81 19.43 14.91 6.90
N ASP A 82 18.50 15.43 6.10
CA ASP A 82 18.67 16.62 5.26
C ASP A 82 18.95 17.86 6.12
N GLU A 83 18.14 18.12 7.14
CA GLU A 83 18.33 19.21 8.11
C GLU A 83 19.71 19.16 8.80
N THR A 84 20.16 17.96 9.19
CA THR A 84 21.45 17.75 9.84
C THR A 84 22.61 18.09 8.89
N ILE A 85 22.53 17.62 7.64
CA ILE A 85 23.55 17.91 6.62
C ILE A 85 23.58 19.41 6.31
N GLY A 86 22.41 20.06 6.16
CA GLY A 86 22.30 21.50 5.97
C GLY A 86 22.92 22.31 7.11
N THR A 87 22.68 21.89 8.35
CA THR A 87 23.27 22.53 9.54
C THR A 87 24.80 22.41 9.55
N ILE A 88 25.35 21.23 9.23
CA ILE A 88 26.80 21.01 9.16
C ILE A 88 27.43 21.87 8.05
N LEU A 89 26.79 21.94 6.87
CA LEU A 89 27.25 22.78 5.76
C LEU A 89 27.30 24.26 6.15
N ASN A 90 26.26 24.74 6.85
CA ASN A 90 26.18 26.13 7.29
C ASN A 90 27.24 26.49 8.34
N ILE A 91 27.65 25.55 9.20
CA ILE A 91 28.73 25.79 10.19
C ILE A 91 30.11 25.92 9.51
N LYS A 92 30.31 25.27 8.36
CA LYS A 92 31.58 25.27 7.64
C LYS A 92 31.73 26.47 6.70
N SER A 93 30.62 27.12 6.33
CA SER A 93 30.58 28.30 5.47
C SER A 93 30.96 29.57 6.22
#